data_AF-N1UK13-F1
#
_entry.id   AF-N1UK13-F1
#
_cell.length_a   1.000
_cell.length_b   1.000
_cell.length_c   1.000
_cell.angle_alpha   90.00
_cell.angle_beta   90.00
_cell.angle_gamma   90.00
#
_symmetry.space_group_name_H-M   'P 1'
#
loop_
_entity.id
_entity.type
_entity.pdbx_description
1 polymer ?
#
loop_
_entity_poly.entity_id
_entity_poly.type
_entity_poly.pdbx_seq_one_letter_code
_entity_poly.pdbx_strand_id
1 'polypeptide(L)'
;MNIEFYKIQYAEIQKLLNDIEKRLLGEISEDMDELLHELASFSARLKLHLNLEENWIYPEIKNLQLENNLSLAESFKSRTVDLKNSFKNYYFNWLLPSSILRNESQFREETEKLIFNLRNRIRKEESEVYVLF
;
A
#
# COMPACT_ATOMS: atom_id res chain seq x y z
N MET A 1 9.34 -19.72 -2.31
CA MET A 1 8.58 -18.50 -2.67
C MET A 1 9.31 -17.73 -3.76
N ASN A 2 8.63 -17.18 -4.77
CA ASN A 2 9.30 -16.34 -5.76
C ASN A 2 9.35 -14.89 -5.27
N ILE A 3 10.40 -14.55 -4.51
CA ILE A 3 10.61 -13.19 -3.99
C ILE A 3 10.64 -12.14 -5.11
N GLU A 4 11.02 -12.52 -6.33
CA GLU A 4 11.00 -11.63 -7.49
C GLU A 4 9.58 -11.20 -7.86
N PHE A 5 8.58 -12.08 -7.73
CA PHE A 5 7.18 -11.70 -7.96
C PHE A 5 6.69 -10.67 -6.93
N TYR A 6 7.15 -10.79 -5.69
CA TYR A 6 6.83 -9.82 -4.63
C TYR A 6 7.47 -8.45 -4.92
N LYS A 7 8.75 -8.43 -5.33
CA LYS A 7 9.46 -7.21 -5.75
C LYS A 7 8.81 -6.54 -6.98
N ILE A 8 8.34 -7.32 -7.95
CA ILE A 8 7.64 -6.79 -9.13
C ILE A 8 6.37 -6.03 -8.72
N GLN A 9 5.56 -6.60 -7.82
CA GLN A 9 4.36 -5.91 -7.35
C GLN A 9 4.68 -4.63 -6.58
N TYR A 10 5.76 -4.65 -5.80
CA TYR A 10 6.21 -3.43 -5.16
C TYR A 10 6.57 -2.35 -6.20
N ALA A 11 7.32 -2.68 -7.25
CA ALA A 11 7.66 -1.73 -8.29
C ALA A 11 6.41 -1.14 -8.98
N GLU A 12 5.38 -1.95 -9.22
CA GLU A 12 4.09 -1.49 -9.74
C GLU A 12 3.36 -0.54 -8.78
N ILE A 13 3.32 -0.88 -7.49
CA ILE A 13 2.74 -0.03 -6.43
C ILE A 13 3.49 1.29 -6.35
N GLN A 14 4.83 1.25 -6.32
CA GLN A 14 5.67 2.44 -6.23
C GLN A 14 5.47 3.37 -7.42
N LYS A 15 5.30 2.82 -8.64
CA LYS A 15 4.96 3.60 -9.82
C LYS A 15 3.65 4.37 -9.62
N LEU A 16 2.59 3.68 -9.18
CA LEU A 16 1.29 4.31 -8.93
C LEU A 16 1.34 5.36 -7.82
N LEU A 17 2.09 5.11 -6.75
CA LEU A 17 2.30 6.11 -5.69
C LEU A 17 3.00 7.37 -6.23
N ASN A 18 3.99 7.21 -7.11
CA ASN A 18 4.69 8.34 -7.74
C ASN A 18 3.79 9.13 -8.69
N ASP A 19 2.91 8.43 -9.43
CA ASP A 19 1.98 9.08 -10.36
C ASP A 19 0.93 9.89 -9.58
N ILE A 20 0.35 9.31 -8.52
CA ILE A 20 -0.55 10.02 -7.59
C ILE A 20 0.15 11.22 -6.96
N GLU A 21 1.36 11.05 -6.41
CA GLU A 21 2.13 12.12 -5.76
C GLU A 21 2.38 13.31 -6.69
N LYS A 22 2.67 13.06 -7.98
CA LYS A 22 2.85 14.14 -8.97
C LYS A 22 1.57 14.94 -9.16
N ARG A 23 0.39 14.29 -9.16
CA ARG A 23 -0.90 14.98 -9.27
C ARG A 23 -1.21 15.82 -8.03
N LEU A 24 -0.75 15.40 -6.86
CA LEU A 24 -0.82 16.20 -5.64
C LEU A 24 0.06 17.46 -5.67
N LEU A 25 0.90 17.68 -6.69
CA LEU A 25 1.65 18.94 -6.86
C LEU A 25 0.95 19.93 -7.80
N GLY A 26 0.02 19.44 -8.64
CA GLY A 26 -0.72 20.23 -9.61
C GLY A 26 -2.11 20.64 -9.14
N GLU A 27 -2.87 21.26 -10.05
CA GLU A 27 -4.29 21.56 -9.87
C GLU A 27 -5.11 20.28 -10.06
N ILE A 28 -5.65 19.73 -8.97
CA ILE A 28 -6.32 18.41 -8.97
C ILE A 28 -7.55 18.38 -9.89
N SER A 29 -8.22 19.52 -10.09
CA SER A 29 -9.38 19.61 -10.98
C SER A 29 -9.07 19.41 -12.46
N GLU A 30 -7.83 19.64 -12.91
CA GLU A 30 -7.47 19.52 -14.32
C GLU A 30 -7.32 18.05 -14.77
N ASP A 31 -6.94 17.16 -13.85
CA ASP A 31 -6.64 15.75 -14.13
C ASP A 31 -7.46 14.78 -13.26
N MET A 32 -8.72 15.12 -12.97
CA MET A 32 -9.55 14.38 -12.01
C MET A 32 -9.82 12.93 -12.45
N ASP A 33 -10.10 12.71 -13.74
CA ASP A 33 -10.41 11.37 -14.26
C ASP A 33 -9.18 10.45 -14.18
N GLU A 34 -8.00 10.97 -14.51
CA GLU A 34 -6.73 10.26 -14.39
C GLU A 34 -6.38 9.96 -12.92
N LEU A 35 -6.59 10.93 -12.01
CA LEU A 35 -6.38 10.73 -10.58
C LEU A 35 -7.26 9.59 -10.05
N LEU A 36 -8.54 9.58 -10.41
CA LEU A 36 -9.46 8.51 -10.00
C LEU A 36 -9.09 7.16 -10.61
N HIS A 37 -8.62 7.15 -11.86
CA HIS A 37 -8.11 5.94 -12.50
C HIS A 37 -6.87 5.39 -11.78
N GLU A 38 -5.94 6.24 -11.37
CA GLU A 38 -4.75 5.87 -10.61
C GLU A 38 -5.10 5.37 -9.21
N LEU A 39 -6.02 6.04 -8.51
CA LEU A 39 -6.51 5.59 -7.20
C LEU A 39 -7.19 4.21 -7.29
N ALA A 40 -8.00 3.97 -8.32
CA ALA A 40 -8.63 2.68 -8.55
C ALA A 40 -7.59 1.59 -8.88
N SER A 41 -6.64 1.89 -9.77
CA SER A 41 -5.54 0.99 -10.13
C SER A 41 -4.66 0.66 -8.93
N PHE A 42 -4.32 1.66 -8.13
CA PHE A 42 -3.59 1.51 -6.87
C PHE A 42 -4.36 0.64 -5.88
N SER A 43 -5.66 0.89 -5.71
CA SER A 43 -6.54 0.08 -4.84
C SER A 43 -6.55 -1.39 -5.24
N ALA A 44 -6.65 -1.68 -6.54
CA ALA A 44 -6.61 -3.05 -7.05
C ALA A 44 -5.26 -3.73 -6.78
N ARG A 45 -4.15 -3.04 -7.10
CA ARG A 45 -2.80 -3.58 -6.90
C ARG A 45 -2.45 -3.80 -5.44
N LEU A 46 -2.77 -2.83 -4.57
CA LEU A 46 -2.54 -2.97 -3.13
C LEU A 46 -3.35 -4.13 -2.55
N LYS A 47 -4.62 -4.31 -2.94
CA LYS A 47 -5.43 -5.46 -2.48
C LYS A 47 -4.82 -6.80 -2.88
N LEU A 48 -4.34 -6.92 -4.12
CA LEU A 48 -3.66 -8.14 -4.59
C LEU A 48 -2.40 -8.42 -3.76
N HIS A 49 -1.58 -7.40 -3.54
CA HIS A 49 -0.38 -7.48 -2.74
C HIS A 49 -0.66 -7.92 -1.30
N LEU A 50 -1.59 -7.26 -0.61
CA LEU A 50 -1.98 -7.60 0.77
C LEU A 50 -2.59 -9.01 0.88
N ASN A 51 -3.34 -9.45 -0.13
CA ASN A 51 -3.86 -10.82 -0.16
C ASN A 51 -2.74 -11.87 -0.30
N LEU A 52 -1.65 -11.55 -1.02
CA LEU A 52 -0.50 -12.43 -1.09
C LEU A 52 0.28 -12.45 0.22
N GLU A 53 0.43 -11.30 0.87
CA GLU A 53 1.00 -11.21 2.22
C GLU A 53 0.26 -12.10 3.22
N GLU A 54 -1.07 -11.99 3.24
CA GLU A 54 -1.94 -12.71 4.16
C GLU A 54 -1.93 -14.23 3.92
N ASN A 55 -2.00 -14.65 2.65
CA ASN A 55 -2.20 -16.07 2.30
C ASN A 55 -0.91 -16.84 2.03
N TRP A 56 0.22 -16.16 1.79
CA TRP A 56 1.48 -16.79 1.41
C TRP A 56 2.65 -16.33 2.28
N ILE A 57 2.91 -15.03 2.39
CA ILE A 57 4.09 -14.54 3.13
C ILE A 57 3.97 -14.85 4.63
N TYR A 58 2.83 -14.54 5.24
CA TYR A 58 2.60 -14.77 6.66
C TYR A 58 2.74 -16.26 7.04
N PRO A 59 2.10 -17.23 6.35
CA PRO A 59 2.30 -18.65 6.63
C PRO A 59 3.76 -19.09 6.49
N GLU A 60 4.49 -18.60 5.49
CA GLU A 60 5.91 -18.92 5.29
C GLU A 60 6.76 -18.42 6.46
N ILE A 61 6.64 -17.15 6.87
CA ILE A 61 7.37 -16.59 8.03
C ILE A 61 7.07 -17.41 9.29
N LYS A 62 5.79 -17.75 9.50
CA LYS A 62 5.36 -18.53 10.67
C LYS A 62 5.99 -19.93 10.72
N ASN A 63 6.26 -20.54 9.57
CA ASN A 63 6.82 -21.89 9.48
C ASN A 63 8.36 -21.94 9.52
N LEU A 64 9.04 -20.79 9.51
CA LEU A 64 10.50 -20.73 9.64
C LEU A 64 10.97 -21.27 11.00
N GLN A 65 12.14 -21.90 11.07
CA GLN A 65 12.72 -22.37 12.34
C GLN A 65 13.70 -21.34 12.94
N LEU A 66 13.23 -20.10 13.13
CA LEU A 66 14.02 -19.01 13.72
C LEU A 66 13.50 -18.70 15.13
N GLU A 67 14.40 -18.32 16.05
CA GLU A 67 14.04 -18.04 17.46
C GLU A 67 12.91 -17.00 17.63
N ASN A 68 12.74 -16.09 16.67
CA ASN A 68 11.75 -14.99 16.72
C ASN A 68 10.69 -15.03 15.60
N ASN A 69 10.57 -16.15 14.87
CA ASN A 69 9.66 -16.29 13.73
C ASN A 69 8.19 -15.95 14.06
N LEU A 70 7.68 -16.41 15.20
CA LEU A 70 6.28 -16.21 15.61
C LEU A 70 5.98 -14.74 15.90
N SER A 71 6.87 -14.06 16.62
CA SER A 71 6.72 -12.64 16.91
C SER A 71 6.76 -11.80 15.62
N LEU A 72 7.68 -12.13 14.72
CA LEU A 72 7.77 -11.48 13.41
C LEU A 72 6.51 -11.73 12.58
N ALA A 73 6.01 -12.96 12.52
CA ALA A 73 4.82 -13.32 11.77
C ALA A 73 3.57 -12.59 12.28
N GLU A 74 3.36 -12.53 13.59
CA GLU A 74 2.22 -11.81 14.17
C GLU A 74 2.34 -10.30 13.97
N SER A 75 3.53 -9.73 14.12
CA SER A 75 3.76 -8.30 13.82
C SER A 75 3.47 -8.00 12.35
N PHE A 76 3.96 -8.84 11.44
CA PHE A 76 3.72 -8.70 10.00
C PHE A 76 2.21 -8.75 9.68
N LYS A 77 1.51 -9.78 10.19
CA LYS A 77 0.06 -9.94 10.01
C LYS A 77 -0.73 -8.75 10.54
N SER A 78 -0.41 -8.26 11.75
CA SER A 78 -1.09 -7.08 12.32
C SER A 78 -0.96 -5.88 11.38
N ARG A 79 0.26 -5.59 10.90
CA ARG A 79 0.51 -4.46 9.98
C ARG A 79 -0.25 -4.61 8.66
N THR A 80 -0.34 -5.82 8.10
CA THR A 80 -1.13 -6.09 6.89
C THR A 80 -2.63 -5.84 7.13
N VAL A 81 -3.19 -6.31 8.25
CA VAL A 81 -4.60 -6.11 8.60
C VAL A 81 -4.92 -4.63 8.85
N ASP A 82 -4.06 -3.93 9.60
CA ASP A 82 -4.23 -2.51 9.89
C ASP A 82 -4.19 -1.66 8.61
N LEU A 83 -3.28 -1.97 7.69
CA LEU A 83 -3.21 -1.31 6.39
C LEU A 83 -4.45 -1.59 5.54
N LYS A 84 -4.92 -2.85 5.49
CA LYS A 84 -6.14 -3.22 4.75
C LYS A 84 -7.36 -2.43 5.23
N ASN A 85 -7.51 -2.28 6.55
CA ASN A 85 -8.62 -1.55 7.17
C ASN A 85 -8.51 -0.03 6.95
N SER A 86 -7.35 0.55 7.24
CA SER A 86 -7.12 1.99 7.07
C SER A 86 -7.24 2.42 5.60
N PHE A 87 -6.68 1.64 4.68
CA PHE A 87 -6.79 1.92 3.24
C PHE A 87 -8.24 1.81 2.74
N LYS A 88 -9.01 0.83 3.22
CA LYS A 88 -10.44 0.72 2.85
C LYS A 88 -11.20 2.00 3.21
N ASN A 89 -10.97 2.55 4.39
CA ASN A 89 -11.62 3.78 4.84
C ASN A 89 -11.16 4.99 4.02
N TYR A 90 -9.85 5.14 3.83
CA TYR A 90 -9.28 6.17 2.97
C TYR A 90 -9.88 6.13 1.58
N TYR A 91 -9.85 4.97 0.92
CA TYR A 91 -10.35 4.83 -0.45
C TYR A 91 -11.83 5.19 -0.54
N PHE A 92 -12.65 4.72 0.43
CA PHE A 92 -14.08 5.02 0.46
C PHE A 92 -14.37 6.52 0.55
N ASN A 93 -13.59 7.28 1.33
CA ASN A 93 -13.76 8.72 1.47
C ASN A 93 -13.50 9.50 0.17
N TRP A 94 -12.62 8.98 -0.69
CA TRP A 94 -12.09 9.68 -1.87
C TRP A 94 -12.51 9.05 -3.21
N LEU A 95 -13.54 8.21 -3.20
CA LEU A 95 -14.06 7.52 -4.39
C LEU A 95 -14.72 8.44 -5.44
N LEU A 96 -15.16 9.63 -5.02
CA LEU A 96 -15.96 10.52 -5.85
C LEU A 96 -15.21 11.83 -6.14
N PRO A 97 -15.27 12.35 -7.38
CA PRO A 97 -14.72 13.67 -7.71
C PRO A 97 -15.19 14.76 -6.75
N SER A 98 -16.48 14.75 -6.42
CA SER A 98 -17.09 15.73 -5.52
C SER A 98 -16.55 15.69 -4.10
N SER A 99 -16.18 14.52 -3.58
CA SER A 99 -15.55 14.38 -2.27
C SER A 99 -14.18 15.05 -2.26
N ILE A 100 -13.38 14.79 -3.30
CA ILE A 100 -12.03 15.34 -3.48
C ILE A 100 -12.09 16.86 -3.64
N LEU A 101 -12.89 17.36 -4.59
CA LEU A 101 -12.97 18.80 -4.87
C LEU A 101 -13.49 19.62 -3.68
N ARG A 102 -14.43 19.07 -2.91
CA ARG A 102 -14.96 19.77 -1.73
C ARG A 102 -13.95 19.85 -0.58
N ASN A 103 -13.05 18.88 -0.47
CA ASN A 103 -12.13 18.75 0.67
C ASN A 103 -10.69 18.54 0.19
N GLU A 104 -10.26 19.27 -0.85
CA GLU A 104 -9.01 19.02 -1.55
C GLU A 104 -7.78 19.04 -0.63
N SER A 105 -7.72 20.01 0.29
CA SER A 105 -6.63 20.09 1.28
C SER A 105 -6.53 18.84 2.15
N GLN A 106 -7.67 18.29 2.57
CA GLN A 106 -7.70 17.08 3.40
C GLN A 106 -7.34 15.85 2.57
N PHE A 107 -7.82 15.77 1.33
CA PHE A 107 -7.42 14.72 0.39
C PHE A 107 -5.91 14.70 0.21
N ARG A 108 -5.28 15.86 -0.07
CA ARG A 108 -3.82 15.97 -0.24
C ARG A 108 -3.08 15.47 1.02
N GLU A 109 -3.43 15.99 2.19
CA GLU A 109 -2.80 15.60 3.46
C GLU A 109 -2.91 14.08 3.73
N GLU A 110 -4.12 13.52 3.59
CA GLU A 110 -4.34 12.09 3.83
C GLU A 110 -3.61 11.22 2.81
N THR A 111 -3.56 11.64 1.54
CA THR A 111 -2.88 10.91 0.46
C THR A 111 -1.36 10.93 0.64
N GLU A 112 -0.78 12.08 0.96
CA GLU A 112 0.65 12.21 1.26
C GLU A 112 1.06 11.33 2.45
N LYS A 113 0.26 11.36 3.51
CA LYS A 113 0.48 10.52 4.69
C LYS A 113 0.38 9.03 4.35
N LEU A 114 -0.57 8.63 3.52
CA LEU A 114 -0.70 7.25 3.03
C LEU A 114 0.55 6.84 2.23
N ILE A 115 0.98 7.66 1.27
CA ILE A 115 2.17 7.41 0.44
C ILE A 115 3.42 7.24 1.33
N PHE A 116 3.63 8.14 2.29
CA PHE A 116 4.75 8.09 3.23
C PHE A 116 4.74 6.79 4.05
N ASN A 117 3.59 6.44 4.63
CA ASN A 117 3.46 5.24 5.45
C ASN A 117 3.70 3.95 4.66
N LEU A 118 3.21 3.89 3.42
CA LEU A 118 3.43 2.74 2.53
C LEU A 118 4.91 2.58 2.16
N ARG A 119 5.58 3.66 1.78
CA ARG A 119 7.02 3.63 1.47
C ARG A 119 7.85 3.18 2.67
N ASN A 120 7.53 3.67 3.87
CA ASN A 120 8.20 3.22 5.09
C ASN A 120 7.93 1.76 5.40
N ARG A 121 6.69 1.30 5.20
CA ARG A 121 6.31 -0.10 5.37
C ARG A 121 7.15 -0.98 4.45
N ILE A 122 7.27 -0.63 3.17
CA ILE A 122 8.00 -1.45 2.20
C ILE A 122 9.49 -1.51 2.53
N ARG A 123 10.12 -0.37 2.87
CA ARG A 123 11.52 -0.35 3.31
C ARG A 123 11.77 -1.25 4.52
N LYS A 124 10.81 -1.29 5.44
CA LYS A 124 10.87 -2.19 6.59
C LYS A 124 10.80 -3.66 6.16
N GLU A 125 9.92 -4.00 5.21
CA GLU A 125 9.80 -5.36 4.68
C GLU A 125 11.02 -5.82 3.89
N GLU A 126 11.69 -4.93 3.16
CA GLU A 126 12.97 -5.24 2.52
C GLU A 126 14.01 -5.71 3.55
N SER A 127 14.04 -5.07 4.73
CA SER A 127 14.97 -5.43 5.79
C SER A 127 14.55 -6.61 6.67
N GLU A 128 13.24 -6.85 6.81
CA GLU A 128 12.70 -7.86 7.74
C GLU A 128 12.23 -9.14 7.07
N VAL A 129 11.70 -9.06 5.85
CA VAL A 129 11.01 -10.16 5.15
C VAL A 129 11.85 -10.66 3.99
N TYR A 130 12.42 -9.77 3.17
CA TYR A 130 13.11 -10.20 1.95
C TYR A 130 14.37 -10.99 2.25
N VAL A 131 15.01 -10.71 3.40
CA VAL A 131 16.22 -11.41 3.86
C VAL A 131 15.94 -12.84 4.34
N LEU A 132 14.67 -13.24 4.49
CA LEU A 132 14.27 -14.57 4.94
C LEU A 132 14.15 -15.59 3.80
N PHE A 133 14.19 -15.14 2.54
CA PHE A 133 13.90 -15.94 1.35
C PHE A 133 14.88 -15.67 0.21
#